data_AF-A0A8S2VA81-F1
#
_entry.id   AF-A0A8S2VA81-F1
#
_cell.length_a   1.000
_cell.length_b   1.000
_cell.length_c   1.000
_cell.angle_alpha   90.00
_cell.angle_beta   90.00
_cell.angle_gamma   90.00
#
_symmetry.space_group_name_H-M   'P 1'
#
loop_
_entity.id
_entity.type
_entity.pdbx_description
1 polymer ?
#
loop_
_entity_poly.entity_id
_entity_poly.type
_entity_poly.pdbx_seq_one_letter_code
_entity_poly.pdbx_strand_id
1 'polypeptide(L)'
;RGCATSEDMLWRLDALQCFIRDLHWPDEIFGEHLEKRLKQMASDMIEACAKRVCRHFEVWIKKGGLMGGTGTDYLLPSECCVMINVILDCKSQALKLCALNSGDLHQYHTKIDEYLEKILSEMSKSLILKLVAVMDTALKKLSRYDEGSFFAPILSLTKPVNEVGQAYVAFVNTNLEQIRQKISDELFTLNLFEV
;
A
#
# COMPACT_ATOMS: atom_id res chain seq x y z
N ARG A 1 7.41 7.22 2.23
CA ARG A 1 7.34 7.57 3.67
C ARG A 1 5.90 7.61 4.11
N GLY A 2 5.61 7.08 5.30
CA GLY A 2 4.31 7.18 5.95
C GLY A 2 3.94 8.61 6.35
N CYS A 3 2.94 8.75 7.22
CA CYS A 3 2.56 10.05 7.76
C CYS A 3 3.31 10.35 9.07
N ALA A 4 3.47 11.63 9.42
CA ALA A 4 4.19 12.04 10.63
C ALA A 4 3.66 11.36 11.92
N THR A 5 2.35 11.12 11.99
CA THR A 5 1.72 10.44 13.13
C THR A 5 2.11 8.97 13.24
N SER A 6 2.18 8.24 12.12
CA SER A 6 2.60 6.83 12.14
C SER A 6 4.09 6.73 12.47
N GLU A 7 4.91 7.65 11.95
CA GLU A 7 6.33 7.71 12.24
C GLU A 7 6.58 7.97 13.75
N ASP A 8 5.90 8.94 14.36
CA ASP A 8 5.99 9.22 15.81
C ASP A 8 5.55 8.03 16.65
N MET A 9 4.45 7.35 16.26
CA MET A 9 4.00 6.13 16.93
C MET A 9 5.08 5.03 16.91
N LEU A 10 5.65 4.74 15.74
CA LEU A 10 6.69 3.72 15.59
C LEU A 10 7.97 4.10 16.34
N TRP A 11 8.36 5.37 16.28
CA TRP A 11 9.52 5.89 17.00
C TRP A 11 9.37 5.76 18.52
N ARG A 12 8.20 6.09 19.08
CA ARG A 12 7.95 5.94 20.53
C ARG A 12 8.01 4.48 20.97
N LEU A 13 7.53 3.55 20.14
CA LEU A 13 7.63 2.12 20.42
C LEU A 13 9.09 1.66 20.46
N ASP A 14 9.89 2.09 19.50
CA ASP A 14 11.33 1.79 19.41
C ASP A 14 12.10 2.37 20.61
N ALA A 15 11.85 3.63 20.95
CA ALA A 15 12.48 4.31 22.08
C ALA A 15 12.16 3.63 23.41
N LEU A 16 10.90 3.21 23.61
CA LEU A 16 10.50 2.50 24.82
C LEU A 16 11.17 1.13 24.93
N GLN A 17 11.33 0.41 23.82
CA GLN A 17 12.04 -0.87 23.80
C GLN A 17 13.53 -0.73 24.11
N CYS A 18 14.18 0.27 23.53
CA CYS A 18 15.57 0.58 23.86
C CYS A 18 15.70 0.93 25.35
N PHE A 19 14.81 1.77 25.88
CA PHE A 19 14.82 2.13 27.29
C PHE A 19 14.69 0.92 28.22
N ILE A 20 13.75 0.01 27.96
CA ILE A 20 13.56 -1.18 28.81
C ILE A 20 14.77 -2.12 28.76
N ARG A 21 15.40 -2.26 27.59
CA ARG A 21 16.59 -3.09 27.42
C ARG A 21 17.80 -2.52 28.17
N ASP A 22 17.98 -1.21 28.14
CA ASP A 22 19.19 -0.56 28.64
C ASP A 22 19.18 -0.35 30.17
N LEU A 23 18.09 -0.72 30.86
CA LEU A 23 17.92 -0.57 32.30
C LEU A 23 18.72 -1.57 33.16
N HIS A 24 19.32 -2.62 32.57
CA HIS A 24 20.12 -3.64 33.27
C HIS A 24 19.44 -4.15 34.56
N TRP A 25 18.27 -4.77 34.39
CA TRP A 25 17.41 -5.17 35.50
C TRP A 25 18.13 -6.06 36.53
N PRO A 26 18.04 -5.77 37.83
CA PRO A 26 18.65 -6.61 38.88
C PRO A 26 17.93 -7.96 39.04
N ASP A 27 16.66 -8.03 38.65
CA ASP A 27 15.88 -9.26 38.56
C ASP A 27 15.62 -9.57 37.07
N GLU A 28 16.31 -10.59 36.56
CA GLU A 28 16.24 -11.00 35.16
C GLU A 28 14.83 -11.47 34.77
N ILE A 29 14.11 -12.16 35.67
CA ILE A 29 12.76 -12.69 35.41
C ILE A 29 11.78 -11.51 35.22
N PHE A 30 11.92 -10.47 36.05
CA PHE A 30 11.13 -9.26 35.89
C PHE A 30 11.43 -8.56 34.55
N GLY A 31 12.70 -8.47 34.17
CA GLY A 31 13.12 -7.90 32.89
C GLY A 31 12.50 -8.63 31.69
N GLU A 32 12.57 -9.96 31.67
CA GLU A 32 11.95 -10.79 30.63
C GLU A 32 10.43 -10.62 30.56
N HIS A 33 9.76 -10.60 31.71
CA HIS A 33 8.30 -10.41 31.78
C HIS A 33 7.89 -9.04 31.21
N LEU A 34 8.66 -8.00 31.51
CA LEU A 34 8.40 -6.65 31.02
C LEU A 34 8.64 -6.54 29.52
N GLU A 35 9.73 -7.12 29.03
CA GLU A 35 10.05 -7.20 27.60
C GLU A 35 8.93 -7.92 26.83
N LYS A 36 8.44 -9.05 27.35
CA LYS A 36 7.33 -9.79 26.74
C LYS A 36 6.05 -8.94 26.65
N ARG A 37 5.69 -8.24 27.73
CA ARG A 37 4.52 -7.33 27.73
C ARG A 37 4.68 -6.18 26.75
N LEU A 38 5.89 -5.63 26.64
CA LEU A 38 6.18 -4.54 25.72
C LEU A 38 6.09 -4.99 24.26
N LYS A 39 6.60 -6.17 23.94
CA LYS A 39 6.48 -6.78 22.60
C LYS A 39 5.02 -7.04 22.23
N GLN A 40 4.21 -7.57 23.18
CA GLN A 40 2.78 -7.75 22.96
C GLN A 40 2.08 -6.43 22.67
N MET A 41 2.34 -5.41 23.50
CA MET A 41 1.77 -4.07 23.30
C MET A 41 2.17 -3.48 21.95
N ALA A 42 3.42 -3.63 21.53
CA ALA A 42 3.90 -3.17 20.23
C ALA A 42 3.17 -3.89 19.07
N SER A 43 3.00 -5.22 19.16
CA SER A 43 2.26 -6.00 18.19
C SER A 43 0.80 -5.53 18.08
N ASP A 44 0.10 -5.39 19.21
CA ASP A 44 -1.30 -4.96 19.27
C ASP A 44 -1.48 -3.54 18.69
N MET A 45 -0.53 -2.65 19.00
CA MET A 45 -0.50 -1.29 18.48
C MET A 45 -0.31 -1.25 16.96
N ILE A 46 0.65 -2.03 16.43
CA ILE A 46 0.89 -2.14 14.98
C ILE A 46 -0.34 -2.74 14.28
N GLU A 47 -0.93 -3.81 14.82
CA GLU A 47 -2.13 -4.44 14.26
C GLU A 47 -3.30 -3.45 14.19
N ALA A 48 -3.56 -2.72 15.28
CA ALA A 48 -4.62 -1.72 15.33
C ALA A 48 -4.40 -0.57 14.34
N CYS A 49 -3.15 -0.16 14.14
CA CYS A 49 -2.77 0.84 13.14
C CYS A 49 -3.05 0.32 11.72
N ALA A 50 -2.51 -0.86 11.39
CA ALA A 50 -2.65 -1.48 10.09
C ALA A 50 -4.12 -1.71 9.71
N LYS A 51 -4.93 -2.19 10.66
CA LYS A 51 -6.37 -2.38 10.47
C LYS A 51 -7.12 -1.09 10.15
N ARG A 52 -6.79 0.02 10.82
CA ARG A 52 -7.40 1.33 10.54
C ARG A 52 -6.99 1.83 9.17
N VAL A 53 -5.70 1.77 8.85
CA VAL A 53 -5.16 2.22 7.56
C VAL A 53 -5.77 1.43 6.41
N CYS A 54 -5.84 0.10 6.51
CA CYS A 54 -6.45 -0.77 5.50
C CYS A 54 -7.93 -0.39 5.25
N ARG A 55 -8.71 -0.20 6.32
CA ARG A 55 -10.12 0.23 6.20
C ARG A 55 -10.25 1.58 5.49
N HIS A 56 -9.38 2.54 5.81
CA HIS A 56 -9.40 3.84 5.15
C HIS A 56 -8.98 3.73 3.68
N PHE A 57 -7.94 2.94 3.38
CA PHE A 57 -7.47 2.68 2.02
C PHE A 57 -8.58 2.10 1.14
N GLU A 58 -9.30 1.09 1.63
CA GLU A 58 -10.43 0.50 0.90
C GLU A 58 -11.51 1.52 0.54
N VAL A 59 -11.82 2.43 1.46
CA VAL A 59 -12.81 3.48 1.23
C VAL A 59 -12.30 4.46 0.17
N TRP A 60 -11.03 4.86 0.24
CA TRP A 60 -10.42 5.77 -0.70
C TRP A 60 -10.32 5.19 -2.11
N ILE A 61 -9.89 3.92 -2.22
CA ILE A 61 -9.71 3.27 -3.52
C ILE A 61 -11.04 2.97 -4.22
N LYS A 62 -12.07 2.57 -3.46
CA LYS A 62 -13.43 2.34 -3.98
C LYS A 62 -14.11 3.64 -4.40
N LYS A 63 -13.99 4.69 -3.57
CA LYS A 63 -14.58 6.00 -3.88
C LYS A 63 -13.82 6.77 -4.97
N GLY A 64 -12.61 6.33 -5.33
CA GLY A 64 -11.78 6.99 -6.35
C GLY A 64 -11.29 8.38 -5.92
N GLY A 65 -11.30 8.69 -4.62
CA GLY A 65 -11.20 10.06 -4.13
C GLY A 65 -12.46 10.89 -4.46
N LEU A 66 -12.68 11.99 -3.73
CA LEU A 66 -13.74 12.98 -4.03
C LEU A 66 -13.57 13.65 -5.43
N MET A 67 -12.47 13.34 -6.12
CA MET A 67 -12.12 13.75 -7.48
C MET A 67 -11.38 12.58 -8.15
N GLY A 68 -12.03 11.79 -8.99
CA GLY A 68 -11.33 10.74 -9.73
C GLY A 68 -12.30 9.98 -10.61
N GLY A 69 -12.50 10.52 -11.81
CA GLY A 69 -13.46 10.00 -12.79
C GLY A 69 -13.25 8.52 -13.11
N THR A 70 -14.30 7.88 -13.60
CA THR A 70 -14.31 6.49 -14.09
C THR A 70 -13.58 6.31 -15.43
N GLY A 71 -12.69 7.24 -15.79
CA GLY A 71 -12.01 7.32 -17.08
C GLY A 71 -10.50 7.43 -16.93
N THR A 72 -9.81 7.62 -18.06
CA THR A 72 -8.34 7.73 -18.16
C THR A 72 -7.74 8.92 -17.41
N ASP A 73 -8.58 9.82 -16.89
CA ASP A 73 -8.16 10.94 -16.03
C ASP A 73 -7.99 10.50 -14.56
N TYR A 74 -8.25 9.22 -14.24
CA TYR A 74 -8.00 8.68 -12.90
C TYR A 74 -6.52 8.77 -12.56
N LEU A 75 -6.23 9.39 -11.43
CA LEU A 75 -4.91 9.44 -10.83
C LEU A 75 -5.00 8.84 -9.44
N LEU A 76 -4.12 7.90 -9.13
CA LEU A 76 -4.01 7.32 -7.79
C LEU A 76 -3.84 8.45 -6.75
N PRO A 77 -4.75 8.59 -5.78
CA PRO A 77 -4.61 9.61 -4.75
C PRO A 77 -3.32 9.39 -3.94
N SER A 78 -2.61 10.48 -3.66
CA SER A 78 -1.36 10.44 -2.90
C SER A 78 -1.53 9.83 -1.51
N GLU A 79 -2.71 9.99 -0.93
CA GLU A 79 -3.14 9.45 0.35
C GLU A 79 -3.12 7.92 0.34
N CYS A 80 -3.49 7.29 -0.78
CA CYS A 80 -3.40 5.83 -0.93
C CYS A 80 -1.93 5.37 -0.88
N CYS A 81 -1.02 6.09 -1.53
CA CYS A 81 0.41 5.78 -1.48
C CYS A 81 0.98 5.97 -0.07
N VAL A 82 0.58 7.03 0.63
CA VAL A 82 0.96 7.25 2.03
C VAL A 82 0.47 6.10 2.91
N MET A 83 -0.79 5.67 2.76
CA MET A 83 -1.34 4.53 3.50
C MET A 83 -0.56 3.24 3.26
N ILE A 84 -0.18 2.94 2.00
CA ILE A 84 0.68 1.79 1.68
C ILE A 84 2.03 1.91 2.40
N ASN A 85 2.65 3.10 2.36
CA ASN A 85 3.92 3.33 3.06
C ASN A 85 3.80 3.13 4.57
N VAL A 86 2.69 3.53 5.20
CA VAL A 86 2.49 3.28 6.64
C VAL A 86 2.51 1.78 6.95
N ILE A 87 1.89 0.94 6.10
CA ILE A 87 1.91 -0.51 6.30
C ILE A 87 3.32 -1.08 6.08
N LEU A 88 4.05 -0.58 5.08
CA LEU A 88 5.46 -0.95 4.84
C LEU A 88 6.35 -0.58 6.04
N ASP A 89 6.17 0.61 6.61
CA ASP A 89 6.89 1.07 7.80
C ASP A 89 6.55 0.19 9.01
N CYS A 90 5.27 -0.18 9.18
CA CYS A 90 4.83 -1.15 10.19
C CYS A 90 5.49 -2.51 10.01
N LYS A 91 5.64 -3.02 8.78
CA LYS A 91 6.31 -4.29 8.48
C LYS A 91 7.80 -4.21 8.84
N SER A 92 8.47 -3.12 8.45
CA SER A 92 9.87 -2.89 8.82
C SER A 92 10.06 -2.86 10.34
N GLN A 93 9.17 -2.19 11.07
CA GLN A 93 9.23 -2.17 12.52
C GLN A 93 8.96 -3.55 13.11
N ALA A 94 7.97 -4.29 12.62
CA ALA A 94 7.66 -5.64 13.09
C ALA A 94 8.88 -6.57 12.97
N LEU A 95 9.63 -6.51 11.86
CA LEU A 95 10.86 -7.27 11.66
C LEU A 95 11.97 -6.93 12.67
N LYS A 96 12.11 -5.65 13.05
CA LYS A 96 13.07 -5.25 14.10
C LYS A 96 12.70 -5.84 15.46
N LEU A 97 11.40 -6.02 15.74
CA LEU A 97 10.94 -6.72 16.95
C LEU A 97 11.34 -8.21 16.93
N CYS A 98 11.38 -8.83 15.75
CA CYS A 98 11.74 -10.25 15.57
C CYS A 98 13.22 -10.55 15.81
N ALA A 99 14.11 -9.61 15.49
CA ALA A 99 15.56 -9.82 15.54
C ALA A 99 16.16 -9.88 16.96
N LEU A 100 15.35 -9.65 18.00
CA LEU A 100 15.79 -9.47 19.39
C LEU A 100 15.84 -10.77 20.23
N ASN A 101 15.90 -11.96 19.61
CA ASN A 101 16.17 -13.29 20.20
C ASN A 101 15.12 -13.94 21.16
N SER A 102 15.18 -15.29 21.15
CA SER A 102 14.64 -16.32 22.07
C SER A 102 13.47 -17.19 21.57
N GLY A 103 13.84 -18.34 20.97
CA GLY A 103 13.12 -19.62 20.79
C GLY A 103 11.60 -19.69 20.70
N ASP A 104 10.88 -19.34 21.76
CA ASP A 104 9.42 -19.52 21.86
C ASP A 104 8.60 -18.31 21.38
N LEU A 105 9.24 -17.16 21.17
CA LEU A 105 8.57 -15.91 20.80
C LEU A 105 8.31 -15.77 19.29
N HIS A 106 8.75 -16.74 18.49
CA HIS A 106 8.61 -16.70 17.03
C HIS A 106 7.13 -16.64 16.58
N GLN A 107 6.20 -17.30 17.29
CA GLN A 107 4.80 -17.39 16.86
C GLN A 107 4.05 -16.05 16.81
N TYR A 108 4.23 -15.16 17.79
CA TYR A 108 3.52 -13.87 17.80
C TYR A 108 4.04 -12.93 16.71
N HIS A 109 5.34 -12.96 16.51
CA HIS A 109 6.03 -12.15 15.52
C HIS A 109 5.76 -12.61 14.09
N THR A 110 5.78 -13.93 13.84
CA THR A 110 5.33 -14.51 12.58
C THR A 110 3.87 -14.14 12.29
N LYS A 111 3.00 -14.14 13.32
CA LYS A 111 1.58 -13.80 13.14
C LYS A 111 1.35 -12.35 12.71
N ILE A 112 2.06 -11.37 13.30
CA ILE A 112 1.91 -9.96 12.88
C ILE A 112 2.53 -9.73 11.50
N ASP A 113 3.65 -10.38 11.18
CA ASP A 113 4.28 -10.28 9.86
C ASP A 113 3.38 -10.87 8.76
N GLU A 114 2.87 -12.10 8.94
CA GLU A 114 1.89 -12.74 8.05
C GLU A 114 0.64 -11.87 7.86
N TYR A 115 0.17 -11.23 8.94
CA TYR A 115 -0.99 -10.34 8.89
C TYR A 115 -0.70 -9.08 8.06
N LEU A 116 0.48 -8.46 8.24
CA LEU A 116 0.89 -7.28 7.47
C LEU A 116 1.14 -7.62 5.99
N GLU A 117 1.74 -8.77 5.70
CA GLU A 117 1.89 -9.27 4.33
C GLU A 117 0.56 -9.49 3.64
N LYS A 118 -0.40 -10.08 4.36
CA LYS A 118 -1.76 -10.25 3.86
C LYS A 118 -2.41 -8.90 3.52
N ILE A 119 -2.31 -7.91 4.42
CA ILE A 119 -2.84 -6.56 4.17
C ILE A 119 -2.16 -5.95 2.93
N LEU A 120 -0.84 -6.01 2.82
CA LEU A 120 -0.11 -5.47 1.67
C LEU A 120 -0.55 -6.15 0.36
N SER A 121 -0.72 -7.47 0.37
CA SER A 121 -1.22 -8.22 -0.79
C SER A 121 -2.64 -7.80 -1.18
N GLU A 122 -3.54 -7.62 -0.21
CA GLU A 122 -4.92 -7.16 -0.44
C GLU A 122 -4.97 -5.72 -0.97
N MET A 123 -4.10 -4.83 -0.47
CA MET A 123 -3.96 -3.46 -0.97
C MET A 123 -3.44 -3.44 -2.41
N SER A 124 -2.40 -4.21 -2.74
CA SER A 124 -1.88 -4.35 -4.11
C SER A 124 -2.94 -4.86 -5.07
N LYS A 125 -3.65 -5.93 -4.70
CA LYS A 125 -4.75 -6.47 -5.51
C LYS A 125 -5.83 -5.44 -5.77
N SER A 126 -6.25 -4.71 -4.73
CA SER A 126 -7.27 -3.67 -4.87
C SER A 126 -6.81 -2.52 -5.79
N LEU A 127 -5.53 -2.18 -5.74
CA LEU A 127 -4.91 -1.18 -6.61
C LEU A 127 -4.85 -1.64 -8.06
N ILE A 128 -4.35 -2.84 -8.31
CA ILE A 128 -4.29 -3.43 -9.66
C ILE A 128 -5.69 -3.52 -10.25
N LEU A 129 -6.66 -4.05 -9.50
CA LEU A 129 -8.05 -4.15 -9.94
C LEU A 129 -8.64 -2.79 -10.32
N LYS A 130 -8.33 -1.74 -9.56
CA LYS A 130 -8.81 -0.38 -9.85
C LYS A 130 -8.20 0.16 -11.15
N LEU A 131 -6.89 -0.01 -11.35
CA LEU A 131 -6.18 0.44 -12.54
C LEU A 131 -6.63 -0.34 -13.80
N VAL A 132 -6.72 -1.66 -13.70
CA VAL A 132 -7.23 -2.54 -14.77
C VAL A 132 -8.66 -2.17 -15.15
N ALA A 133 -9.55 -1.88 -14.20
CA ALA A 133 -10.92 -1.47 -14.52
C ALA A 133 -10.98 -0.16 -15.34
N VAL A 134 -10.07 0.78 -15.10
CA VAL A 134 -9.96 2.01 -15.89
C VAL A 134 -9.43 1.69 -17.30
N MET A 135 -8.39 0.86 -17.39
CA MET A 135 -7.84 0.40 -18.67
C MET A 135 -8.86 -0.34 -19.52
N ASP A 136 -9.60 -1.29 -18.95
CA ASP A 136 -10.68 -2.02 -19.63
C ASP A 136 -11.76 -1.09 -20.17
N THR A 137 -12.07 -0.03 -19.42
CA THR A 137 -13.04 0.98 -19.86
C THR A 137 -12.52 1.75 -21.07
N ALA A 138 -11.23 2.07 -21.12
CA ALA A 138 -10.59 2.71 -22.27
C ALA A 138 -10.52 1.76 -23.48
N LEU A 139 -10.14 0.50 -23.26
CA LEU A 139 -10.05 -0.52 -24.32
C LEU A 139 -11.42 -0.85 -24.92
N LYS A 140 -12.48 -0.96 -24.12
CA LYS A 140 -13.86 -1.15 -24.62
C LYS A 140 -14.35 0.03 -25.46
N LYS A 141 -13.89 1.25 -25.18
CA LYS A 141 -14.16 2.40 -26.04
C LYS A 141 -13.44 2.23 -27.38
N LEU A 142 -12.17 1.85 -27.36
CA LEU A 142 -11.37 1.58 -28.57
C LEU A 142 -11.98 0.45 -29.43
N SER A 143 -12.36 -0.68 -28.85
CA SER A 143 -12.88 -1.84 -29.60
C SER A 143 -14.21 -1.55 -30.29
N ARG A 144 -15.06 -0.69 -29.71
CA ARG A 144 -16.31 -0.24 -30.35
C ARG A 144 -16.08 0.63 -31.58
N TYR A 145 -14.94 1.32 -31.67
CA TYR A 145 -14.57 2.04 -32.89
C TYR A 145 -14.08 1.09 -33.99
N ASP A 146 -13.63 -0.12 -33.62
CA ASP A 146 -13.18 -1.16 -34.56
C ASP A 146 -14.36 -2.00 -35.11
N GLU A 147 -15.38 -2.27 -34.29
CA GLU A 147 -16.48 -3.19 -34.65
C GLU A 147 -17.72 -2.54 -35.34
N GLY A 148 -17.80 -1.21 -35.49
CA GLY A 148 -19.12 -0.56 -35.64
C GLY A 148 -19.33 0.61 -36.60
N SER A 149 -18.37 1.05 -37.43
CA SER A 149 -18.63 2.23 -38.28
C SER A 149 -19.05 1.88 -39.71
N PHE A 150 -20.31 1.48 -39.87
CA PHE A 150 -20.99 1.34 -41.18
C PHE A 150 -21.18 2.69 -41.92
N PHE A 151 -20.69 3.82 -41.38
CA PHE A 151 -20.73 5.14 -42.03
C PHE A 151 -19.39 5.92 -42.00
N ALA A 152 -18.23 5.26 -41.88
CA ALA A 152 -16.93 5.97 -41.81
C ALA A 152 -16.18 6.32 -43.12
N PRO A 153 -16.71 6.26 -44.36
CA PRO A 153 -16.09 7.02 -45.44
C PRO A 153 -16.72 8.42 -45.43
N ILE A 154 -15.91 9.42 -45.09
CA ILE A 154 -16.14 10.89 -45.16
C ILE A 154 -16.18 11.53 -43.75
N LEU A 155 -15.07 12.19 -43.40
CA LEU A 155 -14.78 13.03 -42.22
C LEU A 155 -13.99 12.37 -41.06
N SER A 156 -12.66 12.37 -41.22
CA SER A 156 -11.66 12.53 -40.13
C SER A 156 -11.44 11.36 -39.13
N LEU A 157 -11.24 10.14 -39.61
CA LEU A 157 -11.03 8.93 -38.78
C LEU A 157 -9.60 8.74 -38.20
N THR A 158 -8.68 9.71 -38.35
CA THR A 158 -7.33 9.62 -37.74
C THR A 158 -7.20 10.33 -36.38
N LYS A 159 -8.18 11.15 -35.99
CA LYS A 159 -8.11 11.93 -34.73
C LYS A 159 -8.62 11.18 -33.48
N PRO A 160 -9.83 10.59 -33.46
CA PRO A 160 -10.38 10.04 -32.21
C PRO A 160 -9.67 8.77 -31.72
N VAL A 161 -9.18 7.92 -32.64
CA VAL A 161 -8.40 6.71 -32.28
C VAL A 161 -7.06 7.09 -31.64
N ASN A 162 -6.41 8.14 -32.15
CA ASN A 162 -5.19 8.68 -31.56
C ASN A 162 -5.43 9.30 -30.19
N GLU A 163 -6.52 10.03 -29.98
CA GLU A 163 -6.82 10.68 -28.69
C GLU A 163 -7.06 9.67 -27.57
N VAL A 164 -7.84 8.61 -27.81
CA VAL A 164 -8.10 7.59 -26.79
C VAL A 164 -6.86 6.74 -26.49
N GLY A 165 -6.06 6.42 -27.54
CA GLY A 165 -4.77 5.74 -27.36
C GLY A 165 -3.76 6.59 -26.58
N GLN A 166 -3.69 7.90 -26.87
CA GLN A 166 -2.85 8.83 -26.12
C GLN A 166 -3.31 8.97 -24.66
N ALA A 167 -4.62 9.01 -24.42
CA ALA A 167 -5.18 9.05 -23.06
C ALA A 167 -4.87 7.78 -22.26
N TYR A 168 -4.89 6.60 -22.91
CA TYR A 168 -4.47 5.34 -22.29
C TYR A 168 -2.99 5.36 -21.91
N VAL A 169 -2.11 5.76 -22.82
CA VAL A 169 -0.66 5.84 -22.55
C VAL A 169 -0.36 6.87 -21.46
N ALA A 170 -1.03 8.03 -21.51
CA ALA A 170 -0.90 9.06 -20.48
C ALA A 170 -1.37 8.56 -19.11
N PHE A 171 -2.50 7.85 -19.06
CA PHE A 171 -3.02 7.24 -17.84
C PHE A 171 -2.00 6.28 -17.19
N VAL A 172 -1.48 5.34 -17.99
CA VAL A 172 -0.50 4.34 -17.53
C VAL A 172 0.75 5.05 -17.02
N ASN A 173 1.36 5.91 -17.83
CA ASN A 173 2.60 6.60 -17.46
C ASN A 173 2.43 7.45 -16.19
N THR A 174 1.33 8.21 -16.09
CA THR A 174 1.12 9.10 -14.95
C THR A 174 0.90 8.32 -13.66
N ASN A 175 0.12 7.24 -13.69
CA ASN A 175 -0.11 6.42 -12.49
C ASN A 175 1.13 5.59 -12.10
N LEU A 176 1.86 5.03 -13.07
CA LEU A 176 3.13 4.35 -12.81
C LEU A 176 4.14 5.29 -12.16
N GLU A 177 4.26 6.52 -12.67
CA GLU A 177 5.16 7.52 -12.11
C GLU A 177 4.73 7.94 -10.70
N GLN A 178 3.42 8.12 -10.44
CA GLN A 178 2.92 8.40 -9.09
C GLN A 178 3.27 7.29 -8.10
N ILE A 179 3.05 6.04 -8.48
CA ILE A 179 3.35 4.87 -7.65
C ILE A 179 4.86 4.85 -7.35
N ARG A 180 5.68 4.94 -8.39
CA ARG A 180 7.14 4.90 -8.27
C ARG A 180 7.72 6.03 -7.43
N GLN A 181 7.20 7.25 -7.57
CA GLN A 181 7.69 8.41 -6.82
C GLN A 181 7.25 8.42 -5.36
N LYS A 182 6.08 7.84 -5.05
CA LYS A 182 5.44 7.99 -3.73
C LYS A 182 5.59 6.76 -2.85
N ILE A 183 5.68 5.56 -3.40
CA ILE A 183 5.87 4.33 -2.61
C ILE A 183 7.36 4.17 -2.31
N SER A 184 7.71 4.00 -1.03
CA SER A 184 9.12 3.97 -0.60
C SER A 184 9.80 2.62 -0.81
N ASP A 185 9.05 1.53 -0.95
CA ASP A 185 9.60 0.19 -1.13
C ASP A 185 9.66 -0.17 -2.62
N GLU A 186 10.89 -0.33 -3.13
CA GLU A 186 11.14 -0.66 -4.54
C GLU A 186 10.69 -2.09 -4.87
N LEU A 187 10.85 -3.05 -3.95
CA LEU A 187 10.43 -4.44 -4.16
C LEU A 187 8.91 -4.56 -4.22
N PHE A 188 8.19 -3.85 -3.36
CA PHE A 188 6.73 -3.74 -3.44
C PHE A 188 6.29 -3.14 -4.78
N THR A 189 7.00 -2.11 -5.25
CA THR A 189 6.72 -1.45 -6.52
C THR A 189 6.98 -2.39 -7.71
N LEU A 190 8.09 -3.14 -7.70
CA LEU A 190 8.40 -4.15 -8.71
C LEU A 190 7.34 -5.25 -8.74
N ASN A 191 7.00 -5.81 -7.58
CA ASN A 191 5.95 -6.83 -7.46
C ASN A 191 4.57 -6.35 -7.93
N LEU A 192 4.29 -5.05 -7.86
CA LEU A 192 3.05 -4.47 -8.39
C LEU A 192 3.06 -4.43 -9.93
N PHE A 193 4.22 -4.31 -10.56
CA PHE A 193 4.39 -4.18 -12.01
C PHE A 193 4.67 -5.50 -12.73
N GLU A 194 5.04 -6.56 -12.01
CA GLU A 194 5.24 -7.90 -12.58
C GLU A 194 3.93 -8.70 -12.76
N VAL A 195 2.79 -8.19 -12.25
CA VAL A 195 1.45 -8.79 -12.38
C VAL A 195 0.80 -8.39 -13.69
#